data_AF-A0A7S4SWE1-F1
#
_entry.id   AF-A0A7S4SWE1-F1
#
_cell.length_a   1.000
_cell.length_b   1.000
_cell.length_c   1.000
_cell.angle_alpha   90.00
_cell.angle_beta   90.00
_cell.angle_gamma   90.00
#
_symmetry.space_group_name_H-M   'P 1'
#
loop_
_entity.id
_entity.type
_entity.pdbx_description
1 polymer ?
#
loop_
_entity_poly.entity_id
_entity_poly.type
_entity_poly.pdbx_seq_one_letter_code
_entity_poly.pdbx_strand_id
1 'polypeptide(L)'
;LKPFWLKTGAVSAQGTWQAAPARSLCFSAQQRPKPPREMIYIFSGVGSCCRLPGMLCGACGNLCKQLNCNACRRCCEACSGGCSAFVARPLSSFVVITSVMSIAELVYLATTFQNEDLQKCVLPEDAFVTVSGWVVVQMAFALLNLCFAPYFQYRVWEKICEESNSEELLQDPEVTVVSVTKEKVQESFKSVFLHDFGVCFYFLALGASFVWSGKGYRWVMTDPKLCNPDGGLSFSANVGYAFAIVAVLYTIAWYCCGICARATEIRSGYQEVEQAEQEEQEETKGSP
;
A
#
# COMPACT_ATOMS: atom_id res chain seq x y z
N LEU A 1 -4.77 35.75 -67.24
CA LEU A 1 -5.57 34.60 -66.74
C LEU A 1 -5.58 34.67 -65.22
N LYS A 2 -6.76 34.91 -64.65
CA LYS A 2 -7.00 35.31 -63.25
C LYS A 2 -7.08 34.09 -62.29
N PRO A 3 -6.85 34.29 -60.98
CA PRO A 3 -6.61 33.21 -60.02
C PRO A 3 -7.88 32.58 -59.43
N PHE A 4 -7.67 31.34 -58.98
CA PHE A 4 -8.56 30.37 -58.37
C PHE A 4 -8.81 30.73 -56.90
N TRP A 5 -10.08 30.92 -56.50
CA TRP A 5 -10.46 31.14 -55.10
C TRP A 5 -10.92 29.83 -54.45
N LEU A 6 -10.28 29.48 -53.33
CA LEU A 6 -10.69 28.42 -52.41
C LEU A 6 -12.02 28.79 -51.73
N LYS A 7 -12.94 27.82 -51.65
CA LYS A 7 -14.06 27.81 -50.70
C LYS A 7 -13.68 27.00 -49.48
N THR A 8 -13.54 27.67 -48.34
CA THR A 8 -13.49 27.06 -47.01
C THR A 8 -14.91 26.70 -46.55
N GLY A 9 -15.16 25.43 -46.27
CA GLY A 9 -16.37 24.96 -45.60
C GLY A 9 -16.17 24.98 -44.09
N ALA A 10 -17.03 25.72 -43.38
CA ALA A 10 -17.09 25.72 -41.91
C ALA A 10 -17.90 24.50 -41.43
N VAL A 11 -17.27 23.60 -40.68
CA VAL A 11 -17.94 22.52 -39.95
C VAL A 11 -18.20 23.01 -38.53
N SER A 12 -19.48 23.22 -38.22
CA SER A 12 -19.96 23.54 -36.87
C SER A 12 -20.07 22.25 -36.06
N ALA A 13 -19.08 21.97 -35.20
CA ALA A 13 -19.15 20.89 -34.22
C ALA A 13 -19.75 21.41 -32.90
N GLN A 14 -21.08 21.34 -32.78
CA GLN A 14 -21.75 21.39 -31.48
C GLN A 14 -21.76 19.98 -30.88
N GLY A 15 -20.63 19.58 -30.31
CA GLY A 15 -20.53 18.39 -29.47
C GLY A 15 -20.85 18.77 -28.02
N THR A 16 -22.08 18.53 -27.57
CA THR A 16 -22.41 18.52 -26.16
C THR A 16 -21.63 17.41 -25.47
N TRP A 17 -20.65 17.76 -24.65
CA TRP A 17 -19.96 16.85 -23.73
C TRP A 17 -20.97 16.31 -22.70
N GLN A 18 -21.66 15.24 -23.05
CA GLN A 18 -22.32 14.40 -22.05
C GLN A 18 -21.22 13.62 -21.34
N ALA A 19 -20.84 14.06 -20.15
CA ALA A 19 -19.98 13.29 -19.27
C ALA A 19 -20.59 11.89 -19.11
N ALA A 20 -19.86 10.87 -19.59
CA ALA A 20 -20.28 9.49 -19.45
C ALA A 20 -20.54 9.20 -17.95
N PRO A 21 -21.65 8.56 -17.60
CA PRO A 21 -21.94 8.24 -16.21
C PRO A 21 -20.87 7.26 -15.73
N ALA A 22 -20.00 7.69 -14.81
CA ALA A 22 -19.12 6.81 -14.04
C ALA A 22 -19.93 5.58 -13.59
N ARG A 23 -19.69 4.45 -14.24
CA ARG A 23 -20.43 3.22 -14.00
C ARG A 23 -19.97 2.71 -12.64
N SER A 24 -20.93 2.75 -11.72
CA SER A 24 -20.84 2.27 -10.36
C SER A 24 -20.21 0.87 -10.32
N LEU A 25 -19.03 0.77 -9.71
CA LEU A 25 -18.44 -0.48 -9.21
C LEU A 25 -19.45 -1.10 -8.23
N CYS A 26 -20.37 -1.92 -8.74
CA CYS A 26 -21.32 -2.66 -7.90
C CYS A 26 -20.60 -3.83 -7.25
N PHE A 27 -19.88 -3.52 -6.17
CA PHE A 27 -19.32 -4.48 -5.23
C PHE A 27 -20.46 -5.12 -4.43
N SER A 28 -21.06 -6.19 -4.96
CA SER A 28 -21.88 -7.09 -4.16
C SER A 28 -20.99 -8.21 -3.61
N ALA A 29 -20.39 -7.95 -2.46
CA ALA A 29 -19.81 -8.97 -1.60
C ALA A 29 -20.95 -9.79 -0.97
N GLN A 30 -21.54 -10.68 -1.77
CA GLN A 30 -22.46 -11.68 -1.24
C GLN A 30 -21.64 -12.71 -0.46
N GLN A 31 -21.43 -12.44 0.83
CA GLN A 31 -20.81 -13.37 1.75
C GLN A 31 -21.76 -14.56 1.92
N ARG A 32 -21.43 -15.71 1.29
CA ARG A 32 -22.09 -16.96 1.65
C ARG A 32 -21.73 -17.29 3.12
N PRO A 33 -22.69 -17.77 3.93
CA PRO A 33 -22.39 -18.17 5.31
C PRO A 33 -21.36 -19.31 5.30
N LYS A 34 -20.13 -19.01 5.72
CA LYS A 34 -19.05 -20.00 5.88
C LYS A 34 -19.32 -20.82 7.15
N PRO A 35 -19.11 -22.15 7.12
CA PRO A 35 -19.20 -22.97 8.32
C PRO A 35 -18.19 -22.47 9.37
N PRO A 36 -18.50 -22.60 10.67
CA PRO A 36 -17.67 -22.06 11.74
C PRO A 36 -16.31 -22.77 11.74
N ARG A 37 -15.29 -22.07 11.24
CA ARG A 37 -13.88 -22.42 11.49
C ARG A 37 -13.47 -21.69 12.76
N GLU A 38 -13.03 -22.43 13.76
CA GLU A 38 -12.31 -21.88 14.92
C GLU A 38 -11.09 -21.12 14.39
N MET A 39 -11.22 -19.80 14.31
CA MET A 39 -10.16 -18.90 13.90
C MET A 39 -9.71 -18.15 15.15
N ILE A 40 -8.41 -18.10 15.40
CA ILE A 40 -7.79 -17.40 16.54
C ILE A 40 -8.33 -15.96 16.60
N TYR A 41 -9.08 -15.63 17.66
CA TYR A 41 -9.84 -14.38 17.81
C TYR A 41 -9.01 -13.10 17.61
N ILE A 42 -7.71 -13.15 17.91
CA ILE A 42 -6.80 -12.00 17.80
C ILE A 42 -6.67 -11.52 16.35
N PHE A 43 -6.55 -12.45 15.39
CA PHE A 43 -6.44 -12.08 13.97
C PHE A 43 -7.77 -11.59 13.39
N SER A 44 -8.90 -12.04 13.94
CA SER A 44 -10.21 -11.50 13.61
C SER A 44 -10.38 -10.05 14.08
N GLY A 45 -9.80 -9.72 15.24
CA GLY A 45 -9.79 -8.36 15.79
C GLY A 45 -9.07 -7.36 14.88
N VAL A 46 -7.82 -7.67 14.50
CA VAL A 46 -7.03 -6.80 13.60
C VAL A 46 -7.72 -6.67 12.24
N GLY A 47 -8.23 -7.76 11.68
CA GLY A 47 -8.99 -7.73 10.43
C GLY A 47 -10.25 -6.87 10.51
N SER A 48 -10.93 -6.85 11.66
CA SER A 48 -12.08 -5.98 11.90
C SER A 48 -11.67 -4.52 12.00
N CYS A 49 -10.59 -4.19 12.71
CA CYS A 49 -10.05 -2.83 12.80
C CYS A 49 -9.65 -2.28 11.42
N CYS A 50 -8.98 -3.09 10.59
CA CYS A 50 -8.59 -2.67 9.23
C CYS A 50 -9.79 -2.51 8.29
N ARG A 51 -10.93 -3.15 8.57
CA ARG A 51 -12.18 -2.97 7.81
C ARG A 51 -12.99 -1.75 8.24
N LEU A 52 -12.74 -1.19 9.42
CA LEU A 52 -13.50 -0.04 9.93
C LEU A 52 -13.48 1.16 8.98
N PRO A 53 -12.34 1.60 8.41
CA PRO A 53 -12.34 2.70 7.44
C PRO A 53 -13.26 2.42 6.24
N GLY A 54 -13.20 1.20 5.69
CA GLY A 54 -14.05 0.79 4.57
C GLY A 54 -15.54 0.76 4.96
N MET A 55 -15.87 0.26 6.14
CA MET A 55 -17.25 0.24 6.66
C MET A 55 -17.79 1.65 6.95
N LEU A 56 -16.97 2.54 7.51
CA LEU A 56 -17.31 3.94 7.75
C LEU A 56 -17.56 4.66 6.43
N CYS A 57 -16.67 4.51 5.45
CA CYS A 57 -16.88 5.06 4.10
C CYS A 57 -18.14 4.51 3.45
N GLY A 58 -18.43 3.20 3.58
CA GLY A 58 -19.66 2.60 3.07
C GLY A 58 -20.92 3.18 3.74
N ALA A 59 -20.89 3.37 5.06
CA ALA A 59 -21.98 4.01 5.79
C ALA A 59 -22.16 5.49 5.40
N CYS A 60 -21.07 6.25 5.25
CA CYS A 60 -21.09 7.62 4.73
C CYS A 60 -21.70 7.69 3.32
N GLY A 61 -21.34 6.75 2.43
CA GLY A 61 -21.91 6.66 1.08
C GLY A 61 -23.42 6.43 1.09
N ASN A 62 -23.91 5.57 2.00
CA ASN A 62 -25.34 5.35 2.20
C ASN A 62 -26.07 6.58 2.74
N LEU A 63 -25.45 7.34 3.65
CA LEU A 63 -26.01 8.62 4.13
C LEU A 63 -26.04 9.68 3.02
N CYS A 64 -24.95 9.82 2.24
CA CYS A 64 -24.89 10.73 1.10
C CYS A 64 -25.94 10.39 0.02
N LYS A 65 -26.28 9.10 -0.14
CA LYS A 65 -27.38 8.66 -1.01
C LYS A 65 -28.73 9.19 -0.54
N GLN A 66 -28.99 9.23 0.78
CA GLN A 66 -30.22 9.80 1.32
C GLN A 66 -30.28 11.33 1.14
N LEU A 67 -29.13 12.00 1.15
CA LEU A 67 -29.01 13.44 0.95
C LEU A 67 -28.93 13.86 -0.54
N ASN A 68 -29.08 12.93 -1.49
CA ASN A 68 -28.92 13.16 -2.93
C ASN A 68 -27.56 13.78 -3.34
N CYS A 69 -26.49 13.56 -2.56
CA CYS A 69 -25.17 14.05 -2.88
C CYS A 69 -24.36 13.01 -3.68
N ASN A 70 -24.50 13.05 -5.01
CA ASN A 70 -23.89 12.06 -5.91
C ASN A 70 -22.35 12.06 -5.91
N ALA A 71 -21.71 13.22 -5.74
CA ALA A 71 -20.25 13.33 -5.73
C ALA A 71 -19.63 12.65 -4.50
N CYS A 72 -20.14 12.96 -3.30
CA CYS A 72 -19.68 12.33 -2.06
C CYS A 72 -19.98 10.84 -2.04
N ARG A 73 -21.14 10.43 -2.58
CA ARG A 73 -21.51 9.02 -2.71
C ARG A 73 -20.48 8.24 -3.51
N ARG A 74 -20.10 8.72 -4.70
CA ARG A 74 -19.09 8.05 -5.55
C ARG A 74 -17.73 7.95 -4.87
N CYS A 75 -17.28 9.02 -4.22
CA CYS A 75 -16.02 9.01 -3.47
C CYS A 75 -16.04 7.99 -2.31
N CYS A 76 -17.13 7.97 -1.54
CA CYS A 76 -17.31 7.03 -0.43
C CYS A 76 -17.42 5.57 -0.90
N GLU A 77 -18.17 5.29 -1.97
CA GLU A 77 -18.30 3.97 -2.56
C GLU A 77 -16.95 3.48 -3.11
N ALA A 78 -16.22 4.32 -3.87
CA ALA A 78 -14.88 4.01 -4.38
C ALA A 78 -13.87 3.76 -3.24
N CYS A 79 -13.84 4.62 -2.22
CA CYS A 79 -12.96 4.47 -1.06
C CYS A 79 -13.28 3.19 -0.27
N SER A 80 -14.57 2.91 -0.03
CA SER A 80 -15.00 1.69 0.69
C SER A 80 -14.64 0.41 -0.07
N GLY A 81 -14.79 0.42 -1.40
CA GLY A 81 -14.37 -0.66 -2.29
C GLY A 81 -12.86 -0.87 -2.23
N GLY A 82 -12.09 0.22 -2.37
CA GLY A 82 -10.64 0.21 -2.28
C GLY A 82 -10.12 -0.32 -0.94
N CYS A 83 -10.63 0.19 0.18
CA CYS A 83 -10.24 -0.28 1.52
C CYS A 83 -10.60 -1.76 1.76
N SER A 84 -11.78 -2.20 1.32
CA SER A 84 -12.22 -3.58 1.49
C SER A 84 -11.39 -4.54 0.64
N ALA A 85 -11.10 -4.17 -0.61
CA ALA A 85 -10.24 -4.92 -1.52
C ALA A 85 -8.80 -4.96 -0.98
N PHE A 86 -8.29 -3.84 -0.49
CA PHE A 86 -6.95 -3.75 0.10
C PHE A 86 -6.77 -4.70 1.29
N VAL A 87 -7.75 -4.78 2.19
CA VAL A 87 -7.69 -5.70 3.35
C VAL A 87 -7.82 -7.16 2.93
N ALA A 88 -8.51 -7.43 1.82
CA ALA A 88 -8.66 -8.79 1.29
C ALA A 88 -7.38 -9.33 0.65
N ARG A 89 -6.48 -8.45 0.18
CA ARG A 89 -5.19 -8.83 -0.39
C ARG A 89 -4.27 -9.46 0.68
N PRO A 90 -3.44 -10.44 0.31
CA PRO A 90 -2.38 -10.95 1.18
C PRO A 90 -1.44 -9.80 1.56
N LEU A 91 -0.73 -9.92 2.68
CA LEU A 91 0.18 -8.89 3.23
C LEU A 91 -0.45 -7.55 3.63
N SER A 92 -1.77 -7.38 3.58
CA SER A 92 -2.41 -6.12 4.02
C SER A 92 -2.04 -5.72 5.45
N SER A 93 -1.87 -6.69 6.36
CA SER A 93 -1.39 -6.45 7.72
C SER A 93 0.04 -5.92 7.78
N PHE A 94 0.93 -6.37 6.89
CA PHE A 94 2.30 -5.85 6.79
C PHE A 94 2.28 -4.37 6.42
N VAL A 95 1.45 -3.99 5.44
CA VAL A 95 1.35 -2.61 5.00
C VAL A 95 0.81 -1.71 6.09
N VAL A 96 -0.23 -2.15 6.81
CA VAL A 96 -0.77 -1.37 7.94
C VAL A 96 0.28 -1.17 9.04
N ILE A 97 0.96 -2.24 9.46
CA ILE A 97 1.99 -2.16 10.51
C ILE A 97 3.13 -1.24 10.06
N THR A 98 3.61 -1.42 8.83
CA THR A 98 4.71 -0.63 8.26
C THR A 98 4.35 0.84 8.15
N SER A 99 3.15 1.16 7.66
CA SER A 99 2.68 2.54 7.56
C SER A 99 2.56 3.21 8.92
N VAL A 100 1.98 2.53 9.93
CA VAL A 100 1.85 3.09 11.28
C VAL A 100 3.22 3.36 11.90
N MET A 101 4.15 2.40 11.83
CA MET A 101 5.49 2.57 12.39
C MET A 101 6.27 3.68 11.67
N SER A 102 6.22 3.72 10.34
CA SER A 102 6.94 4.70 9.52
C SER A 102 6.37 6.12 9.70
N ILE A 103 5.04 6.27 9.79
CA ILE A 103 4.41 7.57 10.06
C ILE A 103 4.77 8.05 11.47
N ALA A 104 4.69 7.16 12.47
CA ALA A 104 5.09 7.51 13.84
C ALA A 104 6.55 8.01 13.85
N GLU A 105 7.46 7.26 13.24
CA GLU A 105 8.87 7.62 13.12
C GLU A 105 9.08 8.98 12.44
N LEU A 106 8.41 9.24 11.31
CA LEU A 106 8.47 10.52 10.61
C LEU A 106 7.95 11.68 11.47
N VAL A 107 6.86 11.47 12.22
CA VAL A 107 6.31 12.49 13.12
C VAL A 107 7.32 12.84 14.21
N TYR A 108 7.93 11.85 14.87
CA TYR A 108 8.95 12.10 15.90
C TYR A 108 10.21 12.76 15.34
N LEU A 109 10.65 12.39 14.14
CA LEU A 109 11.79 13.04 13.48
C LEU A 109 11.45 14.48 13.10
N ALA A 110 10.26 14.73 12.55
CA ALA A 110 9.83 16.06 12.15
C ALA A 110 9.67 17.01 13.34
N THR A 111 9.08 16.55 14.45
CA THR A 111 8.97 17.35 15.68
C THR A 111 10.35 17.64 16.27
N THR A 112 11.23 16.63 16.31
CA THR A 112 12.58 16.82 16.86
C THR A 112 13.44 17.74 16.00
N PHE A 113 13.23 17.74 14.68
CA PHE A 113 13.95 18.61 13.75
C PHE A 113 13.63 20.10 13.95
N GLN A 114 12.49 20.44 14.57
CA GLN A 114 12.10 21.81 14.88
C GLN A 114 12.78 22.37 16.15
N ASN A 115 13.44 21.54 16.95
CA ASN A 115 14.09 21.97 18.18
C ASN A 115 15.43 22.66 17.91
N GLU A 116 15.56 23.93 18.28
CA GLU A 116 16.79 24.71 18.11
C GLU A 116 17.98 24.15 18.92
N ASP A 117 17.71 23.48 20.04
CA ASP A 117 18.75 22.87 20.88
C ASP A 117 19.49 21.72 20.18
N LEU A 118 18.88 21.11 19.16
CA LEU A 118 19.50 20.07 18.34
C LEU A 118 20.78 20.56 17.63
N GLN A 119 20.84 21.86 17.32
CA GLN A 119 22.01 22.50 16.69
C GLN A 119 23.21 22.60 17.64
N LYS A 120 22.98 22.54 18.95
CA LYS A 120 24.03 22.59 19.98
C LYS A 120 24.57 21.21 20.34
N CYS A 121 23.90 20.14 19.91
CA CYS A 121 24.35 18.78 20.17
C CYS A 121 25.66 18.49 19.40
N VAL A 122 26.70 18.12 20.15
CA VAL A 122 27.96 17.64 19.60
C VAL A 122 27.97 16.13 19.75
N LEU A 123 27.97 15.43 18.60
CA LEU A 123 28.09 13.98 18.57
C LEU A 123 29.51 13.53 18.96
N PRO A 124 29.68 12.29 19.47
CA PRO A 124 31.01 11.77 19.82
C PRO A 124 31.94 11.71 18.59
N GLU A 125 33.25 11.68 18.83
CA GLU A 125 34.28 11.73 17.77
C GLU A 125 34.21 10.57 16.75
N ASP A 126 33.58 9.45 17.11
CA ASP A 126 33.36 8.31 16.22
C ASP A 126 32.19 8.50 15.24
N ALA A 127 31.38 9.55 15.44
CA ALA A 127 30.28 9.90 14.55
C ALA A 127 30.80 10.59 13.29
N PHE A 128 30.59 9.96 12.14
CA PHE A 128 30.99 10.49 10.84
C PHE A 128 29.92 11.39 10.18
N VAL A 129 28.80 11.61 10.86
CA VAL A 129 27.70 12.48 10.40
C VAL A 129 27.25 13.43 11.50
N THR A 130 26.63 14.54 11.12
CA THR A 130 25.94 15.44 12.04
C THR A 130 24.58 14.86 12.46
N VAL A 131 23.99 15.37 13.55
CA VAL A 131 22.64 14.96 13.99
C VAL A 131 21.60 15.16 12.89
N SER A 132 21.64 16.32 12.21
CA SER A 132 20.75 16.59 11.08
C SER A 132 20.94 15.61 9.93
N GLY A 133 22.19 15.24 9.61
CA GLY A 133 22.48 14.21 8.62
C GLY A 133 21.91 12.85 9.02
N TRP A 134 22.03 12.48 10.30
CA TRP A 134 21.43 11.26 10.84
C TRP A 134 19.91 11.25 10.70
N VAL A 135 19.24 12.33 11.12
CA VAL A 135 17.77 12.50 11.02
C VAL A 135 17.29 12.39 9.57
N VAL A 136 17.94 13.07 8.63
CA VAL A 136 17.55 13.05 7.21
C VAL A 136 17.63 11.64 6.62
N VAL A 137 18.70 10.90 6.91
CA VAL A 137 18.85 9.52 6.45
C VAL A 137 17.81 8.61 7.10
N GLN A 138 17.52 8.80 8.39
CA GLN A 138 16.46 8.06 9.09
C GLN A 138 15.08 8.33 8.48
N MET A 139 14.76 9.59 8.16
CA MET A 139 13.52 9.94 7.45
C MET A 139 13.44 9.29 6.06
N ALA A 140 14.56 9.20 5.34
CA ALA A 140 14.62 8.54 4.04
C ALA A 140 14.29 7.04 4.15
N PHE A 141 14.77 6.36 5.19
CA PHE A 141 14.40 4.95 5.45
C PHE A 141 12.91 4.80 5.77
N ALA A 142 12.35 5.67 6.62
CA ALA A 142 10.92 5.63 6.93
C ALA A 142 10.04 5.85 5.69
N LEU A 143 10.42 6.78 4.80
CA LEU A 143 9.73 6.99 3.52
C LEU A 143 9.88 5.78 2.59
N LEU A 144 11.09 5.20 2.51
CA LEU A 144 11.32 3.98 1.74
C LEU A 144 10.42 2.83 2.21
N ASN A 145 10.27 2.65 3.52
CA ASN A 145 9.38 1.63 4.11
C ASN A 145 7.91 1.88 3.71
N LEU A 146 7.47 3.14 3.76
CA LEU A 146 6.11 3.54 3.39
C LEU A 146 5.81 3.28 1.91
N CYS A 147 6.79 3.47 1.02
CA CYS A 147 6.65 3.17 -0.41
C CYS A 147 6.80 1.67 -0.71
N PHE A 148 7.69 0.97 0.00
CA PHE A 148 7.99 -0.43 -0.24
C PHE A 148 6.83 -1.35 0.13
N ALA A 149 6.15 -1.09 1.25
CA ALA A 149 5.08 -1.95 1.71
C ALA A 149 3.93 -2.14 0.68
N PRO A 150 3.34 -1.08 0.09
CA PRO A 150 2.34 -1.25 -0.96
C PRO A 150 2.92 -1.82 -2.26
N TYR A 151 4.17 -1.48 -2.60
CA TYR A 151 4.87 -2.07 -3.75
C TYR A 151 4.98 -3.59 -3.62
N PHE A 152 5.46 -4.07 -2.48
CA PHE A 152 5.63 -5.50 -2.23
C PHE A 152 4.30 -6.24 -2.22
N GLN A 153 3.27 -5.65 -1.60
CA GLN A 153 1.91 -6.20 -1.65
C GLN A 153 1.38 -6.29 -3.09
N TYR A 154 1.61 -5.26 -3.91
CA TYR A 154 1.20 -5.24 -5.31
C TYR A 154 1.88 -6.34 -6.11
N ARG A 155 3.21 -6.49 -5.99
CA ARG A 155 3.99 -7.52 -6.71
C ARG A 155 3.55 -8.94 -6.35
N VAL A 156 3.28 -9.20 -5.07
CA VAL A 156 2.73 -10.50 -4.64
C VAL A 156 1.33 -10.73 -5.21
N TRP A 157 0.49 -9.69 -5.23
CA TRP A 157 -0.86 -9.80 -5.79
C TRP A 157 -0.86 -10.04 -7.30
N GLU A 158 -0.05 -9.29 -8.05
CA GLU A 158 0.17 -9.47 -9.48
C GLU A 158 0.57 -10.92 -9.79
N LYS A 159 1.54 -11.46 -9.03
CA LYS A 159 2.00 -12.84 -9.23
C LYS A 159 0.90 -13.88 -9.00
N ILE A 160 0.06 -13.67 -7.99
CA ILE A 160 -1.08 -14.55 -7.71
C ILE A 160 -2.09 -14.53 -8.86
N CYS A 161 -2.37 -13.35 -9.42
CA CYS A 161 -3.29 -13.22 -10.54
C CYS A 161 -2.76 -13.89 -11.82
N GLU A 162 -1.46 -13.75 -12.12
CA GLU A 162 -0.82 -14.43 -13.26
C GLU A 162 -0.93 -15.96 -13.15
N GLU A 163 -0.67 -16.50 -11.97
CA GLU A 163 -0.73 -17.93 -11.69
C GLU A 163 -2.18 -18.45 -11.74
N SER A 164 -3.16 -17.70 -11.23
CA SER A 164 -4.57 -18.11 -11.30
C SER A 164 -5.11 -18.13 -12.74
N ASN A 165 -4.73 -17.16 -13.55
CA ASN A 165 -5.18 -17.07 -14.95
C ASN A 165 -4.63 -18.21 -15.81
N SER A 166 -3.39 -18.62 -15.53
CA SER A 166 -2.74 -19.71 -16.25
C SER A 166 -3.45 -21.05 -16.03
N GLU A 167 -4.08 -21.23 -14.87
CA GLU A 167 -4.86 -22.44 -14.56
C GLU A 167 -6.30 -22.40 -15.06
N GLU A 168 -6.91 -21.21 -15.13
CA GLU A 168 -8.26 -21.02 -15.68
C GLU A 168 -8.32 -21.41 -17.16
N LEU A 169 -7.25 -21.16 -17.93
CA LEU A 169 -7.12 -21.61 -19.32
C LEU A 169 -7.20 -23.14 -19.49
N LEU A 170 -7.03 -23.91 -18.41
CA LEU A 170 -7.10 -25.37 -18.41
C LEU A 170 -8.43 -25.92 -17.88
N GLN A 171 -9.29 -25.07 -17.30
CA GLN A 171 -10.57 -25.47 -16.69
C GLN A 171 -11.76 -24.97 -17.51
N ASP A 172 -12.92 -25.64 -17.36
CA ASP A 172 -14.15 -25.32 -18.10
C ASP A 172 -14.56 -23.85 -17.91
N PRO A 173 -15.01 -23.15 -18.97
CA PRO A 173 -15.32 -21.71 -18.95
C PRO A 173 -16.54 -21.31 -18.07
N GLU A 174 -17.15 -22.24 -17.35
CA GLU A 174 -18.34 -21.97 -16.52
C GLU A 174 -18.01 -21.51 -15.07
N VAL A 175 -16.75 -21.63 -14.62
CA VAL A 175 -16.37 -21.33 -13.23
C VAL A 175 -16.02 -19.85 -13.03
N THR A 176 -16.98 -19.06 -12.53
CA THR A 176 -16.84 -17.60 -12.31
C THR A 176 -15.99 -17.17 -11.10
N VAL A 177 -15.60 -18.10 -10.23
CA VAL A 177 -14.85 -17.81 -9.00
C VAL A 177 -13.71 -18.81 -8.82
N VAL A 178 -12.48 -18.34 -8.99
CA VAL A 178 -11.27 -19.14 -8.78
C VAL A 178 -10.84 -18.99 -7.32
N SER A 179 -10.90 -20.08 -6.56
CA SER A 179 -10.38 -20.10 -5.19
C SER A 179 -8.88 -20.38 -5.21
N VAL A 180 -8.07 -19.40 -4.81
CA VAL A 180 -6.62 -19.57 -4.69
C VAL A 180 -6.31 -20.24 -3.36
N THR A 181 -5.65 -21.39 -3.44
CA THR A 181 -5.23 -22.17 -2.28
C THR A 181 -4.13 -21.42 -1.50
N LYS A 182 -3.96 -21.76 -0.22
CA LYS A 182 -2.99 -21.08 0.65
C LYS A 182 -1.55 -21.32 0.18
N GLU A 183 -1.32 -22.52 -0.33
CA GLU A 183 -0.04 -23.01 -0.81
C GLU A 183 0.43 -22.17 -2.00
N LYS A 184 -0.49 -21.85 -2.93
CA LYS A 184 -0.22 -20.96 -4.06
C LYS A 184 0.13 -19.56 -3.60
N VAL A 185 -0.68 -18.95 -2.72
CA VAL A 185 -0.37 -17.62 -2.17
C VAL A 185 1.02 -17.57 -1.54
N GLN A 186 1.41 -18.64 -0.83
CA GLN A 186 2.73 -18.74 -0.21
C GLN A 186 3.86 -18.95 -1.25
N GLU A 187 3.60 -19.72 -2.30
CA GLU A 187 4.52 -19.93 -3.41
C GLU A 187 4.75 -18.65 -4.20
N SER A 188 3.70 -17.92 -4.56
CA SER A 188 3.79 -16.61 -5.21
C SER A 188 4.57 -15.61 -4.33
N PHE A 189 4.32 -15.60 -3.02
CA PHE A 189 5.09 -14.79 -2.06
C PHE A 189 6.58 -15.14 -2.09
N LYS A 190 6.93 -16.43 -2.00
CA LYS A 190 8.33 -16.90 -2.03
C LYS A 190 9.02 -16.55 -3.35
N SER A 191 8.30 -16.70 -4.45
CA SER A 191 8.77 -16.38 -5.79
C SER A 191 9.13 -14.90 -5.89
N VAL A 192 8.21 -14.00 -5.52
CA VAL A 192 8.47 -12.55 -5.50
C VAL A 192 9.58 -12.20 -4.51
N PHE A 193 9.58 -12.79 -3.32
CA PHE A 193 10.60 -12.53 -2.31
C PHE A 193 12.03 -12.88 -2.75
N LEU A 194 12.20 -14.00 -3.44
CA LEU A 194 13.53 -14.50 -3.86
C LEU A 194 13.99 -13.97 -5.21
N HIS A 195 13.07 -13.63 -6.11
CA HIS A 195 13.41 -13.31 -7.49
C HIS A 195 13.17 -11.84 -7.87
N ASP A 196 12.44 -11.07 -7.05
CA ASP A 196 12.27 -9.65 -7.30
C ASP A 196 13.48 -8.85 -6.79
N PHE A 197 14.21 -8.24 -7.71
CA PHE A 197 15.40 -7.45 -7.41
C PHE A 197 15.10 -6.26 -6.47
N GLY A 198 13.92 -5.64 -6.60
CA GLY A 198 13.50 -4.54 -5.74
C GLY A 198 13.31 -5.00 -4.29
N VAL A 199 12.74 -6.19 -4.10
CA VAL A 199 12.62 -6.81 -2.77
C VAL A 199 13.99 -7.13 -2.19
N CYS A 200 14.90 -7.75 -2.95
CA CYS A 200 16.25 -8.02 -2.47
C CYS A 200 17.00 -6.74 -2.06
N PHE A 201 16.93 -5.68 -2.88
CA PHE A 201 17.52 -4.38 -2.56
C PHE A 201 16.94 -3.79 -1.27
N TYR A 202 15.62 -3.89 -1.08
CA TYR A 202 14.98 -3.42 0.14
C TYR A 202 15.48 -4.15 1.40
N PHE A 203 15.71 -5.46 1.35
CA PHE A 203 16.27 -6.17 2.52
C PHE A 203 17.69 -5.73 2.87
N LEU A 204 18.50 -5.35 1.88
CA LEU A 204 19.79 -4.71 2.13
C LEU A 204 19.62 -3.32 2.77
N ALA A 205 18.68 -2.52 2.25
CA ALA A 205 18.33 -1.23 2.84
C ALA A 205 17.80 -1.36 4.28
N LEU A 206 17.04 -2.40 4.57
CA LEU A 206 16.53 -2.72 5.91
C LEU A 206 17.69 -3.05 6.87
N GLY A 207 18.68 -3.85 6.41
CA GLY A 207 19.90 -4.12 7.17
C GLY A 207 20.72 -2.85 7.44
N ALA A 208 20.86 -1.98 6.43
CA ALA A 208 21.49 -0.67 6.58
C ALA A 208 20.74 0.21 7.59
N SER A 209 19.41 0.27 7.50
CA SER A 209 18.54 0.99 8.44
C SER A 209 18.71 0.50 9.86
N PHE A 210 18.76 -0.82 10.08
CA PHE A 210 18.97 -1.42 11.40
C PHE A 210 20.30 -0.97 12.03
N VAL A 211 21.39 -1.04 11.27
CA VAL A 211 22.72 -0.58 11.72
C VAL A 211 22.73 0.93 11.95
N TRP A 212 22.10 1.69 11.05
CA TRP A 212 22.01 3.15 11.12
C TRP A 212 21.27 3.63 12.38
N SER A 213 20.11 3.03 12.67
CA SER A 213 19.34 3.33 13.88
C SER A 213 20.10 2.90 15.13
N GLY A 214 20.78 1.75 15.11
CA GLY A 214 21.60 1.28 16.24
C GLY A 214 22.78 2.20 16.55
N LYS A 215 23.51 2.68 15.53
CA LYS A 215 24.58 3.68 15.72
C LYS A 215 24.03 5.03 16.19
N GLY A 216 22.95 5.50 15.56
CA GLY A 216 22.25 6.73 15.93
C GLY A 216 21.84 6.75 17.39
N TYR A 217 21.23 5.67 17.87
CA TYR A 217 20.85 5.53 19.28
C TYR A 217 22.05 5.71 20.21
N ARG A 218 23.19 5.08 19.91
CA ARG A 218 24.40 5.19 20.74
C ARG A 218 24.96 6.62 20.75
N TRP A 219 25.00 7.27 19.58
CA TRP A 219 25.49 8.64 19.47
C TRP A 219 24.63 9.63 20.24
N VAL A 220 23.31 9.56 20.06
CA VAL A 220 22.32 10.44 20.71
C VAL A 220 22.30 10.27 22.22
N MET A 221 22.59 9.08 22.72
CA MET A 221 22.62 8.78 24.17
C MET A 221 23.92 9.20 24.87
N THR A 222 24.91 9.76 24.14
CA THR A 222 26.17 10.24 24.74
C THR A 222 25.96 11.47 25.62
N ASP A 223 25.14 12.42 25.15
CA ASP A 223 24.66 13.56 25.95
C ASP A 223 23.14 13.71 25.79
N PRO A 224 22.34 12.99 26.59
CA PRO A 224 20.89 13.01 26.47
C PRO A 224 20.28 14.40 26.67
N LYS A 225 20.94 15.30 27.42
CA LYS A 225 20.38 16.62 27.73
C LYS A 225 20.40 17.54 26.51
N LEU A 226 21.48 17.49 25.73
CA LEU A 226 21.63 18.33 24.54
C LEU A 226 21.12 17.63 23.28
N CYS A 227 21.37 16.33 23.15
CA CYS A 227 21.09 15.58 21.92
C CYS A 227 19.71 14.94 21.91
N ASN A 228 19.03 14.82 23.06
CA ASN A 228 17.74 14.14 23.15
C ASN A 228 16.81 14.74 24.22
N PRO A 229 16.62 16.07 24.27
CA PRO A 229 15.89 16.73 25.36
C PRO A 229 14.47 16.19 25.54
N ASP A 230 13.78 15.88 24.44
CA ASP A 230 12.40 15.40 24.43
C ASP A 230 12.26 13.88 24.29
N GLY A 231 13.37 13.14 24.20
CA GLY A 231 13.35 11.70 23.94
C GLY A 231 13.00 11.31 22.49
N GLY A 232 12.70 12.27 21.61
CA GLY A 232 12.21 12.00 20.24
C GLY A 232 13.21 11.24 19.37
N LEU A 233 14.51 11.58 19.43
CA LEU A 233 15.54 10.91 18.63
C LEU A 233 15.76 9.46 19.09
N SER A 234 15.82 9.22 20.41
CA SER A 234 15.98 7.85 20.91
C SER A 234 14.75 6.99 20.63
N PHE A 235 13.54 7.58 20.70
CA PHE A 235 12.32 6.90 20.32
C PHE A 235 12.32 6.54 18.83
N SER A 236 12.65 7.48 17.93
CA SER A 236 12.75 7.23 16.49
C SER A 236 13.77 6.13 16.17
N ALA A 237 14.96 6.16 16.79
CA ALA A 237 15.97 5.12 16.60
C ALA A 237 15.47 3.74 17.07
N ASN A 238 14.75 3.67 18.19
CA ASN A 238 14.12 2.43 18.66
C ASN A 238 13.01 1.94 17.72
N VAL A 239 12.21 2.84 17.14
CA VAL A 239 11.19 2.47 16.14
C VAL A 239 11.83 1.90 14.89
N GLY A 240 12.87 2.52 14.35
CA GLY A 240 13.60 2.00 13.18
C GLY A 240 14.21 0.62 13.45
N TYR A 241 14.79 0.42 14.64
CA TYR A 241 15.33 -0.87 15.08
C TYR A 241 14.22 -1.94 15.23
N ALA A 242 13.13 -1.60 15.92
CA ALA A 242 11.99 -2.49 16.11
C ALA A 242 11.33 -2.84 14.77
N PHE A 243 11.22 -1.90 13.85
CA PHE A 243 10.65 -2.10 12.52
C PHE A 243 11.42 -3.17 11.74
N ALA A 244 12.75 -3.06 11.69
CA ALA A 244 13.59 -4.05 11.02
C ALA A 244 13.41 -5.46 11.61
N ILE A 245 13.33 -5.58 12.94
CA ILE A 245 13.05 -6.87 13.60
C ILE A 245 11.67 -7.39 13.23
N VAL A 246 10.64 -6.55 13.32
CA VAL A 246 9.26 -6.93 12.98
C VAL A 246 9.16 -7.37 11.52
N ALA A 247 9.80 -6.67 10.59
CA ALA A 247 9.82 -7.02 9.17
C ALA A 247 10.49 -8.37 8.90
N VAL A 248 11.62 -8.66 9.56
CA VAL A 248 12.29 -9.97 9.49
C VAL A 248 11.42 -11.07 10.08
N LEU A 249 10.88 -10.88 11.29
CA LEU A 249 9.99 -11.85 11.93
C LEU A 249 8.73 -12.11 11.10
N TYR A 250 8.15 -11.06 10.51
CA TYR A 250 7.00 -11.16 9.63
C TYR A 250 7.32 -12.00 8.40
N THR A 251 8.47 -11.75 7.78
CA THR A 251 8.96 -12.49 6.63
C THR A 251 9.21 -13.96 6.97
N ILE A 252 9.86 -14.24 8.11
CA ILE A 252 10.08 -15.61 8.61
C ILE A 252 8.74 -16.31 8.86
N ALA A 253 7.77 -15.63 9.48
CA ALA A 253 6.45 -16.18 9.71
C ALA A 253 5.75 -16.55 8.39
N TRP A 254 5.83 -15.71 7.36
CA TRP A 254 5.28 -16.03 6.04
C TRP A 254 6.05 -17.14 5.30
N TYR A 255 7.37 -17.17 5.45
CA TYR A 255 8.21 -18.16 4.79
C TYR A 255 8.04 -19.57 5.40
N CYS A 256 7.96 -19.64 6.73
CA CYS A 256 7.94 -20.89 7.50
C CYS A 256 6.53 -21.39 7.86
N CYS A 257 5.54 -20.50 8.02
CA CYS A 257 4.21 -20.88 8.52
C CYS A 257 3.14 -20.79 7.42
N GLY A 258 2.64 -21.94 6.94
CA GLY A 258 1.48 -21.99 6.03
C GLY A 258 0.15 -21.54 6.65
N ILE A 259 0.10 -21.36 7.98
CA ILE A 259 -1.08 -20.88 8.71
C ILE A 259 -1.34 -19.39 8.46
N CYS A 260 -0.28 -18.62 8.18
CA CYS A 260 -0.35 -17.16 7.99
C CYS A 260 -1.03 -16.77 6.68
N ALA A 261 -1.01 -17.65 5.66
CA ALA A 261 -1.73 -17.45 4.43
C ALA A 261 -3.23 -17.74 4.60
N ARG A 262 -4.06 -16.77 4.22
CA ARG A 262 -5.51 -16.95 4.11
C ARG A 262 -5.82 -17.31 2.66
N ALA A 263 -6.68 -18.31 2.44
CA ALA A 263 -7.20 -18.59 1.10
C ALA A 263 -7.95 -17.35 0.60
N THR A 264 -7.71 -16.99 -0.65
CA THR A 264 -8.32 -15.83 -1.30
C THR A 264 -9.20 -16.30 -2.46
N GLU A 265 -10.31 -15.61 -2.67
CA GLU A 265 -11.23 -15.89 -3.77
C GLU A 265 -11.08 -14.74 -4.76
N ILE A 266 -10.66 -15.06 -5.98
CA ILE A 266 -10.54 -14.10 -7.08
C ILE A 266 -11.79 -14.27 -7.95
N ARG A 267 -12.50 -13.17 -8.22
CA ARG A 267 -13.62 -13.17 -9.18
C ARG A 267 -13.04 -12.80 -10.53
N SER A 268 -13.17 -13.71 -11.51
CA SER A 268 -12.62 -13.56 -12.87
C SER A 268 -13.14 -12.29 -13.58
N GLY A 269 -14.40 -11.89 -13.33
CA GLY A 269 -15.00 -10.66 -13.88
C GLY A 269 -14.41 -9.31 -13.40
N TYR A 270 -13.33 -9.29 -12.62
CA TYR A 270 -12.65 -8.06 -12.22
C TYR A 270 -11.64 -7.58 -13.29
N GLN A 271 -11.04 -8.50 -14.05
CA GLN A 271 -10.00 -8.14 -15.02
C GLN A 271 -10.56 -7.43 -16.26
N GLU A 272 -11.79 -7.74 -16.68
CA GLU A 272 -12.45 -7.00 -17.77
C GLU A 272 -12.62 -5.51 -17.43
N VAL A 273 -12.76 -5.16 -16.15
CA VAL A 273 -12.91 -3.76 -15.73
C VAL A 273 -11.56 -3.03 -15.71
N GLU A 274 -10.50 -3.68 -15.20
CA GLU A 274 -9.15 -3.08 -15.14
C GLU A 274 -8.50 -2.97 -16.53
N GLN A 275 -8.76 -3.95 -17.42
CA GLN A 275 -8.37 -3.85 -18.83
C GLN A 275 -9.15 -2.76 -19.58
N ALA A 276 -10.46 -2.66 -19.35
CA ALA A 276 -11.26 -1.58 -19.94
C ALA A 276 -10.79 -0.19 -19.48
N GLU A 277 -10.40 -0.02 -18.20
CA GLU A 277 -9.84 1.25 -17.71
C GLU A 277 -8.47 1.57 -18.32
N GLN A 278 -7.63 0.56 -18.60
CA GLN A 278 -6.34 0.76 -19.26
C GLN A 278 -6.51 1.15 -20.74
N GLU A 279 -7.42 0.50 -21.46
CA GLU A 279 -7.77 0.85 -22.84
C GLU A 279 -8.32 2.28 -22.93
N GLU A 280 -9.20 2.68 -22.01
CA GLU A 280 -9.76 4.04 -21.97
C GLU A 280 -8.66 5.09 -21.68
N GLN A 281 -7.67 4.77 -20.84
CA GLN A 281 -6.52 5.64 -20.58
C GLN A 281 -5.57 5.76 -21.78
N GLU A 282 -5.40 4.71 -22.59
CA GLU A 282 -4.63 4.77 -23.83
C GLU A 282 -5.35 5.57 -24.92
N GLU A 283 -6.67 5.40 -25.08
CA GLU A 283 -7.47 6.22 -26.00
C GLU A 283 -7.42 7.71 -25.64
N THR A 284 -7.46 8.05 -24.34
CA THR A 284 -7.42 9.45 -23.90
C THR A 284 -6.05 10.10 -24.14
N LYS A 285 -4.95 9.32 -24.16
CA LYS A 285 -3.59 9.83 -24.45
C LYS A 285 -3.31 9.98 -25.95
N GLY A 286 -4.10 9.32 -26.80
CA GLY A 286 -3.90 9.29 -28.26
C GLY A 286 -4.62 10.39 -29.06
N SER A 287 -5.41 11.26 -28.42
CA SER A 287 -6.16 12.31 -29.11
C SER A 287 -5.35 13.63 -29.17
N PRO A 288 -4.86 14.07 -30.34
CA PRO A 288 -4.05 15.27 -30.51
C PRO A 288 -4.82 16.60 -30.39
#